data_AF-A0A194PNG6-F1
#
_entry.id   AF-A0A194PNG6-F1
#
_cell.length_a   1.000
_cell.length_b   1.000
_cell.length_c   1.000
_cell.angle_alpha   90.00
_cell.angle_beta   90.00
_cell.angle_gamma   90.00
#
_symmetry.space_group_name_H-M   'P 1'
#
loop_
_entity.id
_entity.type
_entity.pdbx_description
1 polymer ?
#
loop_
_entity_poly.entity_id
_entity_poly.type
_entity_poly.pdbx_seq_one_letter_code
_entity_poly.pdbx_strand_id
1 'polypeptide(L)'
;MLEESSGTSLCLIALDPDDPTGCGGLCALETEACHLVDKARGVRVCRPLGAAACAARQWRCKNGFCVSEHARCNGSIECYDRSDEMYCDCDLTKEFRCGQSISCFPKAKLCDGAIDCWDGLDEINCTPECPDYQFTCTNGECIASSRFCDGLADCSDHSDEPTGCDGGCNAHEIRCSNKRCIPRLLRCDGRDDCGDNSDELHCP
;
A
#
# COMPACT_ATOMS: atom_id res chain seq x y z
N MET A 1 26.11 53.83 -26.73
CA MET A 1 25.59 53.88 -25.36
C MET A 1 24.18 53.30 -25.41
N LEU A 2 24.05 52.01 -25.09
CA LEU A 2 22.77 51.39 -24.74
C LEU A 2 23.07 50.56 -23.49
N GLU A 3 22.28 50.79 -22.47
CA GLU A 3 22.52 50.44 -21.07
C GLU A 3 22.42 48.92 -20.85
N GLU A 4 23.48 48.33 -20.28
CA GLU A 4 23.46 46.95 -19.81
C GLU A 4 22.61 46.87 -18.54
N SER A 5 21.34 46.53 -18.74
CA SER A 5 20.37 46.23 -17.69
C SER A 5 20.85 45.04 -16.85
N SER A 6 21.21 45.32 -15.59
CA SER A 6 21.13 44.45 -14.41
C SER A 6 20.82 42.98 -14.72
N GLY A 7 21.88 42.18 -14.93
CA GLY A 7 21.79 40.76 -15.25
C GLY A 7 21.21 39.92 -14.11
N THR A 8 19.90 39.71 -14.12
CA THR A 8 19.27 38.59 -13.40
C THR A 8 19.58 37.28 -14.12
N SER A 9 20.41 36.45 -13.51
CA SER A 9 20.78 35.11 -13.99
C SER A 9 19.55 34.21 -14.15
N LEU A 10 19.06 34.05 -15.39
CA LEU A 10 17.99 33.11 -15.72
C LEU A 10 18.54 31.67 -15.73
N CYS A 11 17.76 30.74 -15.15
CA CYS A 11 18.02 29.30 -15.19
C CYS A 11 18.09 28.79 -16.63
N LEU A 12 19.17 28.08 -16.99
CA LEU A 12 19.21 27.33 -18.25
C LEU A 12 18.28 26.13 -18.08
N ILE A 13 17.14 26.11 -18.76
CA ILE A 13 16.27 24.93 -18.79
C ILE A 13 17.04 23.82 -19.50
N ALA A 14 17.21 22.66 -18.86
CA ALA A 14 17.69 21.47 -19.55
C ALA A 14 16.69 21.14 -20.67
N LEU A 15 17.17 21.06 -21.91
CA LEU A 15 16.44 20.50 -23.05
C LEU A 15 16.33 18.98 -22.88
N ASP A 16 15.75 18.51 -21.78
CA ASP A 16 15.41 17.11 -21.58
C ASP A 16 13.90 16.93 -21.85
N PRO A 17 13.52 16.29 -22.97
CA PRO A 17 12.12 16.08 -23.33
C PRO A 17 11.37 15.15 -22.37
N ASP A 18 12.05 14.46 -21.46
CA ASP A 18 11.46 13.63 -20.40
C ASP A 18 11.29 14.36 -19.05
N ASP A 19 11.65 15.66 -18.93
CA ASP A 19 11.49 16.50 -17.72
C ASP A 19 10.40 17.60 -17.88
N PRO A 20 9.11 17.29 -17.63
CA PRO A 20 8.04 18.29 -17.65
C PRO A 20 8.03 19.24 -16.43
N THR A 21 8.93 19.07 -15.46
CA THR A 21 8.98 19.89 -14.22
C THR A 21 10.05 20.98 -14.25
N GLY A 22 11.03 20.90 -15.15
CA GLY A 22 12.02 21.95 -15.40
C GLY A 22 12.92 22.25 -14.19
N CYS A 23 13.29 21.24 -13.41
CA CYS A 23 14.17 21.42 -12.24
C CYS A 23 15.66 21.20 -12.51
N GLY A 24 16.04 20.67 -13.67
CA GLY A 24 17.42 20.32 -14.00
C GLY A 24 18.33 21.46 -14.47
N GLY A 25 17.99 22.73 -14.20
CA GLY A 25 18.79 23.85 -14.71
C GLY A 25 20.05 24.12 -13.89
N LEU A 26 21.22 23.77 -14.43
CA LEU A 26 22.48 24.36 -13.98
C LEU A 26 22.50 25.84 -14.37
N CYS A 27 22.97 26.69 -13.47
CA CYS A 27 23.23 28.08 -13.79
C CYS A 27 24.50 28.18 -14.64
N ALA A 28 24.66 29.27 -15.39
CA ALA A 28 25.80 29.45 -16.30
C ALA A 28 27.18 29.37 -15.62
N LEU A 29 27.20 29.46 -14.29
CA LEU A 29 28.37 29.26 -13.44
C LEU A 29 28.21 27.92 -12.69
N GLU A 30 29.19 27.02 -12.81
CA GLU A 30 29.26 25.72 -12.09
C GLU A 30 29.27 25.88 -10.55
N THR A 31 29.29 27.12 -10.06
CA THR A 31 29.25 27.51 -8.66
C THR A 31 27.86 27.97 -8.22
N GLU A 32 26.81 27.83 -9.03
CA GLU A 32 25.45 28.29 -8.74
C GLU A 32 24.39 27.20 -9.02
N ALA A 33 23.30 27.18 -8.24
CA ALA A 33 22.16 26.28 -8.45
C ALA A 33 20.85 27.07 -8.61
N CYS A 34 19.87 26.48 -9.30
CA CYS A 34 18.54 27.08 -9.47
C CYS A 34 17.62 26.84 -8.27
N HIS A 35 17.17 27.92 -7.64
CA HIS A 35 16.27 27.91 -6.50
C HIS A 35 14.87 28.39 -6.89
N LEU A 36 13.83 27.66 -6.49
CA LEU A 36 12.44 28.09 -6.64
C LEU A 36 12.11 29.18 -5.61
N VAL A 37 11.77 30.37 -6.09
CA VAL A 37 11.46 31.54 -5.24
C VAL A 37 9.97 31.86 -5.20
N ASP A 38 9.19 31.42 -6.18
CA ASP A 38 7.73 31.56 -6.20
C ASP A 38 7.09 30.27 -6.72
N LYS A 39 6.42 29.53 -5.83
CA LYS A 39 5.73 28.27 -6.14
C LYS A 39 4.51 28.46 -7.05
N ALA A 40 3.79 29.58 -6.94
CA ALA A 40 2.56 29.82 -7.69
C ALA A 40 2.86 30.23 -9.14
N ARG A 41 4.04 30.83 -9.36
CA ARG A 41 4.46 31.34 -10.68
C ARG A 41 5.59 30.54 -11.32
N GLY A 42 6.10 29.51 -10.65
CA GLY A 42 7.19 28.66 -11.14
C GLY A 42 8.53 29.41 -11.33
N VAL A 43 8.74 30.53 -10.62
CA VAL A 43 9.91 31.39 -10.84
C VAL A 43 11.15 30.82 -10.15
N ARG A 44 12.24 30.66 -10.92
CA ARG A 44 13.52 30.13 -10.46
C ARG A 44 14.64 31.13 -10.66
N VAL A 45 15.58 31.21 -9.71
CA VAL A 45 16.75 32.10 -9.77
C VAL A 45 18.03 31.38 -9.37
N CYS A 46 19.15 31.75 -9.99
CA CYS A 46 20.47 31.23 -9.66
C CYS A 46 21.02 31.83 -8.37
N ARG A 47 21.60 31.00 -7.48
CA ARG A 47 22.33 31.47 -6.29
C ARG A 47 23.63 30.67 -6.07
N PRO A 48 24.69 31.29 -5.49
CA PRO A 48 25.98 30.63 -5.26
C PRO A 48 25.94 29.46 -4.26
N LEU A 49 26.66 28.38 -4.59
CA LEU A 49 26.83 27.13 -3.83
C LEU A 49 27.63 27.28 -2.53
N GLY A 50 28.03 28.51 -2.15
CA GLY A 50 28.96 28.76 -1.05
C GLY A 50 28.36 29.11 0.32
N ALA A 51 27.06 29.43 0.43
CA ALA A 51 26.53 29.97 1.70
C ALA A 51 25.00 29.89 1.89
N ALA A 52 24.26 29.11 1.10
CA ALA A 52 22.83 28.96 1.33
C ALA A 52 22.57 27.67 2.12
N ALA A 53 22.67 27.76 3.45
CA ALA A 53 21.86 26.89 4.29
C ALA A 53 20.41 26.99 3.76
N CYS A 54 19.71 25.85 3.67
CA CYS A 54 18.31 25.88 3.31
C CYS A 54 17.55 26.86 4.23
N ALA A 55 16.48 27.49 3.73
CA ALA A 55 15.73 28.44 4.53
C ALA A 55 15.22 27.76 5.82
N ALA A 56 14.86 28.54 6.84
CA ALA A 56 14.29 27.97 8.05
C ALA A 56 13.11 27.04 7.70
N ARG A 57 13.12 25.80 8.26
CA ARG A 57 12.15 24.72 7.98
C ARG A 57 12.30 24.04 6.60
N GLN A 58 13.49 24.12 6.00
CA GLN A 58 13.85 23.37 4.81
C GLN A 58 15.01 22.41 5.09
N TRP A 59 14.98 21.25 4.44
CA TRP A 59 16.01 20.21 4.53
C TRP A 59 16.78 20.10 3.22
N ARG A 60 18.09 19.81 3.31
CA ARG A 60 18.99 19.79 2.14
C ARG A 60 19.18 18.36 1.63
N CYS A 61 18.71 18.10 0.42
CA CYS A 61 19.00 16.91 -0.37
C CYS A 61 20.52 16.75 -0.59
N LYS A 62 20.98 15.51 -0.80
CA LYS A 62 22.40 15.21 -1.05
C LYS A 62 22.89 15.82 -2.37
N ASN A 63 22.04 15.94 -3.38
CA ASN A 63 22.28 16.68 -4.63
C ASN A 63 22.32 18.22 -4.45
N GLY A 64 22.05 18.72 -3.24
CA GLY A 64 22.16 20.14 -2.89
C GLY A 64 20.85 20.94 -2.97
N PHE A 65 19.75 20.35 -3.42
CA PHE A 65 18.44 21.00 -3.43
C PHE A 65 17.85 21.12 -2.01
N CYS A 66 16.94 22.06 -1.81
CA CYS A 66 16.25 22.25 -0.54
C CYS A 66 14.77 21.90 -0.68
N VAL A 67 14.31 20.96 0.14
CA VAL A 67 12.90 20.54 0.24
C VAL A 67 12.33 20.98 1.59
N SER A 68 11.04 20.75 1.83
CA SER A 68 10.44 20.98 3.16
C SER A 68 11.16 20.14 4.21
N GLU A 69 11.27 20.62 5.45
CA GLU A 69 11.73 19.77 6.56
C GLU A 69 10.84 18.53 6.77
N HIS A 70 9.55 18.63 6.43
CA HIS A 70 8.59 17.52 6.47
C HIS A 70 8.69 16.61 5.25
N ALA A 71 9.55 16.93 4.28
CA ALA A 71 9.83 16.05 3.15
C ALA A 71 10.76 14.90 3.56
N ARG A 72 11.48 15.03 4.67
CA ARG A 72 12.40 14.00 5.10
C ARG A 72 11.63 12.81 5.67
N CYS A 73 11.78 11.65 5.05
CA CYS A 73 11.24 10.36 5.50
C CYS A 73 9.72 10.35 5.62
N ASN A 74 9.03 11.05 4.72
CA ASN A 74 7.56 11.14 4.71
C ASN A 74 6.92 10.16 3.73
N GLY A 75 7.72 9.38 3.01
CA GLY A 75 7.26 8.40 2.05
C GLY A 75 7.09 8.91 0.62
N SER A 76 7.25 10.20 0.39
CA SER A 76 7.11 10.86 -0.90
C SER A 76 8.47 11.34 -1.41
N ILE A 77 8.74 11.10 -2.69
CA ILE A 77 10.01 11.52 -3.30
C ILE A 77 9.90 12.99 -3.69
N GLU A 78 10.44 13.88 -2.85
CA GLU A 78 10.61 15.31 -3.15
C GLU A 78 12.02 15.65 -3.64
N CYS A 79 13.06 14.95 -3.16
CA CYS A 79 14.41 15.08 -3.69
C CYS A 79 14.59 14.21 -4.93
N TYR A 80 15.17 14.79 -5.99
CA TYR A 80 15.47 14.06 -7.22
C TYR A 80 16.39 12.83 -7.00
N ASP A 81 17.36 12.96 -6.10
CA ASP A 81 18.25 11.86 -5.72
C ASP A 81 17.66 10.95 -4.64
N ARG A 82 16.37 11.13 -4.30
CA ARG A 82 15.62 10.38 -3.28
C ARG A 82 16.24 10.47 -1.89
N SER A 83 17.13 11.44 -1.67
CA SER A 83 17.91 11.53 -0.44
C SER A 83 17.10 11.94 0.78
N ASP A 84 15.96 12.60 0.56
CA ASP A 84 14.93 12.87 1.57
C ASP A 84 14.33 11.59 2.14
N GLU A 85 14.21 10.58 1.31
CA GLU A 85 13.67 9.29 1.66
C GLU A 85 14.75 8.27 1.98
N MET A 86 16.05 8.57 1.85
CA MET A 86 17.12 7.61 2.14
C MET A 86 17.67 7.73 3.57
N TYR A 87 18.04 6.58 4.14
CA TYR A 87 18.65 6.47 5.48
C TYR A 87 17.76 7.02 6.61
N CYS A 88 16.47 6.70 6.55
CA CYS A 88 15.51 7.07 7.58
C CYS A 88 15.66 6.21 8.85
N ASP A 89 15.59 6.86 10.01
CA ASP A 89 15.57 6.19 11.31
C ASP A 89 14.11 5.94 11.72
N CYS A 90 13.56 4.81 11.27
CA CYS A 90 12.16 4.46 11.51
C CYS A 90 11.95 3.80 12.87
N ASP A 91 10.89 4.18 13.58
CA ASP A 91 10.40 3.44 14.74
C ASP A 91 9.62 2.21 14.26
N LEU A 92 10.33 1.10 14.04
CA LEU A 92 9.77 -0.17 13.56
C LEU A 92 8.71 -0.78 14.48
N THR A 93 8.48 -0.23 15.68
CA THR A 93 7.35 -0.66 16.52
C THR A 93 6.02 -0.18 15.92
N LYS A 94 5.99 1.01 15.31
CA LYS A 94 4.78 1.66 14.76
C LYS A 94 4.82 1.82 13.25
N GLU A 95 6.00 1.74 12.66
CA GLU A 95 6.24 2.02 11.26
C GLU A 95 6.76 0.78 10.54
N PHE A 96 6.56 0.72 9.22
CA PHE A 96 7.19 -0.22 8.31
C PHE A 96 8.03 0.55 7.29
N ARG A 97 8.89 -0.18 6.57
CA ARG A 97 9.78 0.44 5.58
C ARG A 97 9.33 0.15 4.16
N CYS A 98 9.23 1.21 3.37
CA CYS A 98 9.00 1.19 1.93
C CYS A 98 10.33 1.10 1.16
N GLY A 99 10.34 0.38 0.03
CA GLY A 99 11.46 0.18 -0.91
C GLY A 99 12.86 0.00 -0.33
N GLN A 100 13.44 -1.20 -0.39
CA GLN A 100 14.81 -1.49 0.11
C GLN A 100 15.20 -0.79 1.43
N SER A 101 14.24 -0.61 2.36
CA SER A 101 14.45 0.01 3.68
C SER A 101 14.73 1.52 3.70
N ILE A 102 14.14 2.28 2.78
CA ILE A 102 14.47 3.68 2.51
C ILE A 102 13.49 4.60 3.27
N SER A 103 12.17 4.49 3.04
CA SER A 103 11.15 5.38 3.66
C SER A 103 10.40 4.75 4.83
N CYS A 104 9.96 5.55 5.81
CA CYS A 104 9.13 5.10 6.95
C CYS A 104 7.65 5.40 6.71
N PHE A 105 6.80 4.39 6.89
CA PHE A 105 5.35 4.55 6.81
C PHE A 105 4.64 3.97 8.03
N PRO A 106 3.52 4.55 8.47
CA PRO A 106 2.73 3.99 9.57
C PRO A 106 2.27 2.58 9.22
N LYS A 107 2.39 1.60 10.12
CA LYS A 107 1.86 0.23 9.91
C LYS A 107 0.36 0.18 9.58
N ALA A 108 -0.39 1.22 9.96
CA ALA A 108 -1.79 1.36 9.57
C ALA A 108 -2.01 1.55 8.06
N LYS A 109 -0.96 1.87 7.31
CA LYS A 109 -0.94 1.98 5.85
C LYS A 109 -0.48 0.72 5.13
N LEU A 110 -0.15 -0.33 5.88
CA LEU A 110 0.11 -1.63 5.27
C LEU A 110 -1.23 -2.28 4.96
N CYS A 111 -1.46 -2.65 3.69
CA CYS A 111 -2.66 -3.36 3.26
C CYS A 111 -3.96 -2.60 3.59
N ASP A 112 -3.95 -1.29 3.45
CA ASP A 112 -5.12 -0.43 3.68
C ASP A 112 -5.99 -0.25 2.42
N GLY A 113 -5.56 -0.84 1.30
CA GLY A 113 -6.25 -0.82 0.02
C GLY A 113 -5.89 0.39 -0.85
N ALA A 114 -4.90 1.19 -0.45
CA ALA A 114 -4.36 2.28 -1.22
C ALA A 114 -2.84 2.13 -1.40
N ILE A 115 -2.35 2.39 -2.62
CA ILE A 115 -0.91 2.50 -2.86
C ILE A 115 -0.43 3.83 -2.28
N ASP A 116 0.04 3.81 -1.03
CA ASP A 116 0.69 4.91 -0.34
C ASP A 116 2.22 4.88 -0.57
N CYS A 117 2.77 3.69 -0.78
CA CYS A 117 4.18 3.51 -1.06
C CYS A 117 4.51 3.78 -2.54
N TRP A 118 5.61 4.49 -2.81
CA TRP A 118 6.02 4.81 -4.19
C TRP A 118 6.30 3.57 -5.07
N ASP A 119 6.63 2.44 -4.46
CA ASP A 119 6.83 1.15 -5.14
C ASP A 119 5.67 0.16 -4.95
N GLY A 120 4.61 0.57 -4.23
CA GLY A 120 3.44 -0.25 -3.94
C GLY A 120 3.69 -1.43 -3.00
N LEU A 121 4.84 -1.52 -2.32
CA LEU A 121 5.13 -2.63 -1.41
C LEU A 121 4.20 -2.72 -0.21
N ASP A 122 3.56 -1.61 0.15
CA ASP A 122 2.52 -1.55 1.18
C ASP A 122 1.27 -2.38 0.83
N GLU A 123 1.02 -2.61 -0.46
CA GLU A 123 -0.13 -3.36 -0.98
C GLU A 123 0.28 -4.69 -1.65
N ILE A 124 1.55 -5.08 -1.58
CA ILE A 124 2.07 -6.33 -2.17
C ILE A 124 2.35 -7.33 -1.06
N ASN A 125 1.94 -8.59 -1.28
CA ASN A 125 2.11 -9.68 -0.31
C ASN A 125 1.46 -9.38 1.05
N CYS A 126 0.34 -8.67 1.00
CA CYS A 126 -0.67 -8.63 2.04
C CYS A 126 -1.22 -10.03 2.22
N THR A 127 -0.48 -10.87 2.91
CA THR A 127 -1.04 -12.08 3.51
C THR A 127 -1.95 -11.54 4.60
N PRO A 128 -3.27 -11.61 4.44
CA PRO A 128 -4.15 -11.33 5.54
C PRO A 128 -3.91 -12.50 6.49
N GLU A 129 -3.03 -12.31 7.47
CA GLU A 129 -3.14 -13.06 8.70
C GLU A 129 -4.48 -12.64 9.29
N CYS A 130 -5.52 -13.34 8.85
CA CYS A 130 -6.83 -13.21 9.43
C CYS A 130 -6.65 -13.44 10.94
N PRO A 131 -7.35 -12.68 11.79
CA PRO A 131 -7.30 -12.90 13.23
C PRO A 131 -7.46 -14.38 13.58
N ASP A 132 -6.87 -14.86 14.68
CA ASP A 132 -6.82 -16.30 15.04
C ASP A 132 -8.18 -17.05 15.01
N TYR A 133 -9.31 -16.32 15.03
CA TYR A 133 -10.68 -16.84 14.95
C TYR A 133 -11.29 -16.85 13.54
N GLN A 134 -10.50 -16.53 12.52
CA GLN A 134 -10.88 -16.49 11.12
C GLN A 134 -9.99 -17.42 10.29
N PHE A 135 -10.55 -17.95 9.21
CA PHE A 135 -9.85 -18.73 8.20
C PHE A 135 -9.53 -17.84 7.00
N THR A 136 -8.30 -17.95 6.50
CA THR A 136 -7.84 -17.24 5.30
C THR A 136 -8.08 -18.09 4.06
N CYS A 137 -8.96 -17.62 3.18
CA CYS A 137 -9.19 -18.15 1.84
C CYS A 137 -7.92 -18.07 0.98
N THR A 138 -7.81 -18.88 -0.07
CA THR A 138 -6.65 -18.89 -0.97
C THR A 138 -6.49 -17.57 -1.73
N ASN A 139 -7.59 -16.87 -1.99
CA ASN A 139 -7.62 -15.52 -2.56
C ASN A 139 -7.31 -14.39 -1.55
N GLY A 140 -7.08 -14.71 -0.26
CA GLY A 140 -6.85 -13.73 0.80
C GLY A 140 -8.10 -13.15 1.46
N GLU A 141 -9.30 -13.67 1.18
CA GLU A 141 -10.48 -13.30 1.98
C GLU A 141 -10.43 -13.94 3.37
N CYS A 142 -11.04 -13.27 4.36
CA CYS A 142 -11.17 -13.80 5.71
C CYS A 142 -12.62 -14.18 6.00
N ILE A 143 -12.85 -15.44 6.36
CA ILE A 143 -14.15 -15.94 6.82
C ILE A 143 -14.03 -16.41 8.26
N ALA A 144 -15.15 -16.57 8.98
CA ALA A 144 -15.09 -17.15 10.32
C ALA A 144 -14.52 -18.58 10.26
N SER A 145 -13.66 -18.99 11.19
CA SER A 145 -13.10 -20.35 11.16
C SER A 145 -14.16 -21.46 11.23
N SER A 146 -15.36 -21.14 11.74
CA SER A 146 -16.52 -22.04 11.75
C SER A 146 -17.14 -22.28 10.37
N ARG A 147 -16.76 -21.48 9.37
CA ARG A 147 -17.22 -21.57 7.97
C ARG A 147 -16.24 -22.31 7.07
N PHE A 148 -15.07 -22.67 7.59
CA PHE A 148 -14.21 -23.58 6.88
C PHE A 148 -14.82 -24.98 6.95
N CYS A 149 -15.07 -25.61 5.80
CA CYS A 149 -15.60 -26.96 5.72
C CYS A 149 -17.02 -27.11 6.32
N ASP A 150 -17.87 -26.08 6.18
CA ASP A 150 -19.26 -26.12 6.67
C ASP A 150 -20.27 -26.60 5.60
N GLY A 151 -19.78 -26.88 4.39
CA GLY A 151 -20.56 -27.34 3.25
C GLY A 151 -21.16 -26.22 2.41
N LEU A 152 -20.83 -24.96 2.68
CA LEU A 152 -21.22 -23.78 1.92
C LEU A 152 -19.98 -23.08 1.37
N ALA A 153 -20.10 -22.48 0.19
CA ALA A 153 -19.05 -21.62 -0.35
C ALA A 153 -19.18 -20.22 0.26
N ASP A 154 -18.39 -19.95 1.30
CA ASP A 154 -18.23 -18.64 1.93
C ASP A 154 -17.05 -17.84 1.37
N CYS A 155 -16.02 -18.50 0.83
CA CYS A 155 -14.98 -17.81 0.06
C CYS A 155 -15.43 -17.56 -1.38
N SER A 156 -15.09 -16.40 -1.97
CA SER A 156 -15.40 -16.11 -3.38
C SER A 156 -14.71 -17.07 -4.35
N ASP A 157 -13.57 -17.64 -3.95
CA ASP A 157 -12.81 -18.64 -4.70
C ASP A 157 -13.16 -20.09 -4.31
N HIS A 158 -14.13 -20.30 -3.42
CA HIS A 158 -14.57 -21.61 -2.92
C HIS A 158 -13.46 -22.42 -2.23
N SER A 159 -12.39 -21.76 -1.79
CA SER A 159 -11.22 -22.43 -1.21
C SER A 159 -11.44 -22.93 0.23
N ASP A 160 -12.53 -22.52 0.86
CA ASP A 160 -13.03 -23.02 2.15
C ASP A 160 -13.65 -24.41 2.09
N GLU A 161 -14.01 -24.90 0.89
CA GLU A 161 -14.64 -26.21 0.67
C GLU A 161 -13.78 -27.13 -0.22
N PRO A 162 -12.54 -27.48 0.18
CA PRO A 162 -11.65 -28.30 -0.64
C PRO A 162 -12.19 -29.72 -0.86
N THR A 163 -11.77 -30.35 -1.96
CA THR A 163 -12.18 -31.74 -2.25
C THR A 163 -11.63 -32.69 -1.18
N GLY A 164 -12.50 -33.35 -0.43
CA GLY A 164 -12.12 -34.20 0.71
C GLY A 164 -12.33 -33.54 2.07
N CYS A 165 -12.86 -32.31 2.10
CA CYS A 165 -13.43 -31.72 3.29
C CYS A 165 -14.69 -32.49 3.67
N ASP A 166 -14.60 -33.30 4.73
CA ASP A 166 -15.72 -34.05 5.30
C ASP A 166 -16.31 -33.27 6.49
N GLY A 167 -16.70 -32.02 6.22
CA GLY A 167 -17.34 -31.10 7.17
C GLY A 167 -18.23 -31.84 8.17
N GLY A 168 -17.87 -31.73 9.44
CA GLY A 168 -18.67 -32.31 10.51
C GLY A 168 -19.87 -31.42 10.73
N CYS A 169 -21.09 -31.94 10.51
CA CYS A 169 -22.29 -31.23 10.91
C CYS A 169 -22.24 -30.87 12.40
N ASN A 170 -22.85 -29.76 12.80
CA ASN A 170 -22.90 -29.38 14.22
C ASN A 170 -23.50 -30.50 15.07
N ALA A 171 -23.26 -30.49 16.39
CA ALA A 171 -23.76 -31.52 17.30
C ALA A 171 -25.31 -31.74 17.28
N HIS A 172 -26.05 -30.75 16.77
CA HIS A 172 -27.50 -30.75 16.63
C HIS A 172 -28.00 -31.03 15.21
N GLU A 173 -27.10 -31.35 14.28
CA GLU A 173 -27.40 -31.60 12.86
C GLU A 173 -27.06 -33.05 12.49
N ILE A 174 -27.67 -33.54 11.41
CA ILE A 174 -27.34 -34.82 10.78
C ILE A 174 -26.73 -34.54 9.42
N ARG A 175 -25.82 -35.42 9.00
CA ARG A 175 -25.28 -35.42 7.64
C ARG A 175 -26.15 -36.28 6.72
N CYS A 176 -26.68 -35.67 5.68
CA CYS A 176 -27.35 -36.31 4.55
C CYS A 176 -26.35 -37.12 3.71
N SER A 177 -26.85 -37.98 2.81
CA SER A 177 -26.00 -38.77 1.89
C SER A 177 -25.26 -37.88 0.89
N ASN A 178 -25.88 -36.78 0.46
CA ASN A 178 -25.28 -35.72 -0.34
C ASN A 178 -24.34 -34.78 0.45
N LYS A 179 -23.98 -35.13 1.69
CA LYS A 179 -23.12 -34.38 2.61
C LYS A 179 -23.69 -33.05 3.12
N ARG A 180 -24.95 -32.73 2.81
CA ARG A 180 -25.64 -31.57 3.38
C ARG A 180 -25.95 -31.80 4.86
N CYS A 181 -25.94 -30.74 5.66
CA CYS A 181 -26.33 -30.81 7.06
C CYS A 181 -27.76 -30.28 7.23
N ILE A 182 -28.60 -31.04 7.95
CA ILE A 182 -29.94 -30.60 8.34
C ILE A 182 -30.13 -30.74 9.86
N PRO A 183 -30.99 -29.95 10.51
CA PRO A 183 -31.30 -30.13 11.93
C PRO A 183 -31.77 -31.55 12.26
N ARG A 184 -31.32 -32.10 13.39
CA ARG A 184 -31.73 -33.45 13.88
C ARG A 184 -33.24 -33.66 13.98
N LEU A 185 -33.99 -32.58 14.17
CA LEU A 185 -35.44 -32.58 14.27
C LEU A 185 -36.14 -32.84 12.94
N LEU A 186 -35.44 -32.64 11.82
CA LEU A 186 -35.95 -32.87 10.47
C LEU A 186 -35.71 -34.30 9.97
N ARG A 187 -34.99 -35.13 10.73
CA ARG A 187 -34.82 -36.54 10.35
C ARG A 187 -36.13 -37.29 10.57
N CYS A 188 -36.64 -37.96 9.54
CA CYS A 188 -37.88 -38.74 9.59
C CYS A 188 -39.10 -37.88 9.94
N ASP A 189 -39.17 -36.67 9.39
CA ASP A 189 -40.29 -35.74 9.59
C ASP A 189 -41.38 -35.87 8.51
N GLY A 190 -41.13 -36.70 7.49
CA GLY A 190 -42.03 -36.96 6.36
C GLY A 190 -41.81 -36.04 5.15
N ARG A 191 -40.74 -35.23 5.13
CA ARG A 191 -40.37 -34.34 4.03
C ARG A 191 -38.94 -34.59 3.60
N ASP A 192 -38.66 -34.32 2.33
CA ASP A 192 -37.29 -34.34 1.79
C ASP A 192 -36.60 -33.03 2.15
N ASP A 193 -36.03 -32.96 3.35
CA ASP A 193 -35.22 -31.82 3.78
C ASP A 193 -33.76 -31.98 3.35
N CYS A 194 -33.27 -33.17 2.99
CA CYS A 194 -31.92 -33.31 2.44
C CYS A 194 -31.79 -32.89 0.97
N GLY A 195 -32.87 -32.92 0.20
CA GLY A 195 -32.91 -32.74 -1.27
C GLY A 195 -32.48 -34.00 -2.06
N ASP A 196 -32.07 -35.05 -1.36
CA ASP A 196 -31.79 -36.39 -1.88
C ASP A 196 -32.63 -37.47 -1.17
N ASN A 197 -33.59 -37.03 -0.33
CA ASN A 197 -34.49 -37.85 0.48
C ASN A 197 -33.79 -38.76 1.50
N SER A 198 -32.51 -38.52 1.81
CA SER A 198 -31.72 -39.40 2.68
C SER A 198 -32.04 -39.28 4.17
N ASP A 199 -32.71 -38.20 4.57
CA ASP A 199 -33.27 -37.97 5.90
C ASP A 199 -34.51 -38.81 6.22
N GLU A 200 -35.21 -39.27 5.18
CA GLU A 200 -36.41 -40.12 5.29
C GLU A 200 -36.10 -41.61 5.08
N LEU A 201 -34.82 -41.97 4.92
CA LEU A 201 -34.39 -43.36 4.79
C LEU A 201 -34.09 -43.98 6.16
N HIS A 202 -34.49 -45.26 6.33
CA HIS A 202 -34.21 -46.07 7.53
C HIS A 202 -34.76 -45.49 8.85
N CYS A 203 -35.94 -44.87 8.79
CA CYS A 203 -36.69 -44.42 9.95
C CYS A 203 -37.28 -45.60 10.76
N PRO A 204 -37.28 -45.52 12.11
CA PRO A 204 -37.87 -46.54 12.99
C PRO A 204 -39.40 -46.58 12.96
#